data_AF-A0A953BEM4-F1
#
_entry.id   AF-A0A953BEM4-F1
#
_cell.length_a   1.000
_cell.length_b   1.000
_cell.length_c   1.000
_cell.angle_alpha   90.00
_cell.angle_beta   90.00
_cell.angle_gamma   90.00
#
_symmetry.space_group_name_H-M   'P 1'
#
loop_
_entity.id
_entity.type
_entity.pdbx_description
1 polymer ?
#
loop_
_entity_poly.entity_id
_entity_poly.type
_entity_poly.pdbx_seq_one_letter_code
_entity_poly.pdbx_strand_id
1 'polypeptide(L)'
;MNRLGVIVAALIPVASAHASDLVVPNGYDSTDGNGIFVGPLTSTPRTYQLLIHADELTSLVGAEISGISWRIPASAIADFPVTDGSYGSYDIYLSGSVDPSMRSLTFIDNVVGPQTMVRSGPLNIPAGSYTFGNSPNAFGPVITFNTPWTYTGGNLLVELRHTGSNMTSRSVDAVTASSGPGSGYGVFFSGAWASSYTAVTGSQGNFSIIRFQATGGVCRADLSGSSDPNDPAYGVPDGNLDSADFFYFLDQFVGGNVTVADLSGSSDPNDPGYGVPDGTLDAADFFYFLDQFVAGCP
;
A
#
# COMPACT_ATOMS: atom_id res chain seq x y z
N MET A 1 -21.65 -50.13 30.42
CA MET A 1 -20.67 -49.93 29.33
C MET A 1 -20.89 -48.52 28.78
N ASN A 2 -20.29 -47.50 29.41
CA ASN A 2 -20.38 -46.11 28.96
C ASN A 2 -19.12 -45.79 28.14
N ARG A 3 -19.29 -45.54 26.85
CA ARG A 3 -18.24 -45.03 25.97
C ARG A 3 -18.07 -43.54 26.27
N LEU A 4 -16.98 -43.17 26.96
CA LEU A 4 -16.51 -41.79 27.01
C LEU A 4 -15.99 -41.43 25.61
N GLY A 5 -16.66 -40.50 24.94
CA GLY A 5 -16.15 -39.87 23.73
C GLY A 5 -15.04 -38.89 24.09
N VAL A 6 -13.85 -39.12 23.55
CA VAL A 6 -12.75 -38.15 23.60
C VAL A 6 -13.03 -37.09 22.53
N ILE A 7 -13.35 -35.88 22.97
CA ILE A 7 -13.38 -34.71 22.08
C ILE A 7 -11.93 -34.24 21.93
N VAL A 8 -11.35 -34.48 20.76
CA VAL A 8 -10.10 -33.85 20.36
C VAL A 8 -10.45 -32.42 19.98
N ALA A 9 -10.10 -31.46 20.84
CA ALA A 9 -10.15 -30.05 20.48
C ALA A 9 -9.03 -29.80 19.46
N ALA A 10 -9.38 -29.59 18.20
CA ALA A 10 -8.45 -29.09 17.20
C ALA A 10 -8.04 -27.68 17.62
N LEU A 11 -6.78 -27.50 18.02
CA LEU A 11 -6.16 -26.18 18.07
C LEU A 11 -6.08 -25.71 16.62
N ILE A 12 -6.93 -24.77 16.23
CA ILE A 12 -6.75 -24.02 14.98
C ILE A 12 -5.59 -23.06 15.25
N PRO A 13 -4.44 -23.20 14.57
CA PRO A 13 -3.43 -22.16 14.63
C PRO A 13 -4.06 -20.89 14.03
N VAL A 14 -4.16 -19.84 14.84
CA VAL A 14 -4.47 -18.50 14.33
C VAL A 14 -3.22 -18.08 13.57
N ALA A 15 -3.30 -18.06 12.23
CA ALA A 15 -2.25 -17.47 11.40
C ALA A 15 -1.93 -16.07 11.95
N SER A 16 -0.67 -15.81 12.28
CA SER A 16 -0.24 -14.45 12.56
C SER A 16 -0.40 -13.68 11.26
N ALA A 17 -1.35 -12.75 11.22
CA ALA A 17 -1.45 -11.82 10.10
C ALA A 17 -0.14 -11.03 10.06
N HIS A 18 0.68 -11.28 9.04
CA HIS A 18 1.85 -10.48 8.75
C HIS A 18 1.37 -9.08 8.34
N ALA A 19 2.01 -8.05 8.91
CA ALA A 19 1.77 -6.66 8.56
C ALA A 19 2.65 -6.32 7.36
N SER A 20 2.00 -6.00 6.24
CA SER A 20 2.61 -5.66 4.97
C SER A 20 2.75 -4.16 4.80
N ASP A 21 3.94 -3.73 4.38
CA ASP A 21 4.22 -2.35 4.02
C ASP A 21 4.32 -2.24 2.49
N LEU A 22 3.54 -1.35 1.88
CA LEU A 22 3.64 -1.05 0.44
C LEU A 22 3.92 0.43 0.24
N VAL A 23 5.01 0.75 -0.46
CA VAL A 23 5.33 2.11 -0.88
C VAL A 23 4.78 2.39 -2.28
N VAL A 24 3.97 3.42 -2.38
CA VAL A 24 3.41 3.92 -3.65
C VAL A 24 3.95 5.33 -3.92
N PRO A 25 4.48 5.61 -5.13
CA PRO A 25 4.55 4.68 -6.26
C PRO A 25 5.58 3.58 -6.09
N ASN A 26 5.32 2.43 -6.70
CA ASN A 26 6.23 1.31 -6.83
C ASN A 26 7.55 1.81 -7.43
N GLY A 27 8.68 1.36 -6.87
CA GLY A 27 10.02 1.84 -7.23
C GLY A 27 10.57 3.00 -6.39
N TYR A 28 9.74 3.63 -5.53
CA TYR A 28 10.19 4.69 -4.62
C TYR A 28 10.47 4.20 -3.18
N ASP A 29 10.48 2.90 -2.91
CA ASP A 29 10.85 2.37 -1.59
C ASP A 29 12.30 2.73 -1.22
N SER A 30 13.22 2.51 -2.16
CA SER A 30 14.66 2.76 -2.01
C SER A 30 15.19 3.97 -2.78
N THR A 31 14.29 4.76 -3.40
CA THR A 31 14.64 5.91 -4.24
C THR A 31 13.87 7.16 -3.81
N ASP A 32 14.53 8.30 -3.74
CA ASP A 32 13.88 9.60 -3.49
C ASP A 32 12.93 10.01 -4.62
N GLY A 33 11.88 10.72 -4.25
CA GLY A 33 11.05 11.45 -5.21
C GLY A 33 11.86 12.52 -5.96
N ASN A 34 11.42 12.85 -7.17
CA ASN A 34 12.01 13.94 -7.96
C ASN A 34 11.49 15.34 -7.54
N GLY A 35 10.72 15.43 -6.46
CA GLY A 35 10.08 16.65 -5.99
C GLY A 35 9.68 16.57 -4.52
N ILE A 36 8.93 17.58 -4.08
CA ILE A 36 8.44 17.70 -2.71
C ILE A 36 6.99 18.18 -2.71
N PHE A 37 6.24 17.93 -1.65
CA PHE A 37 4.89 18.47 -1.52
C PHE A 37 4.56 18.96 -0.11
N VAL A 38 4.07 20.20 0.01
CA VAL A 38 3.58 20.79 1.27
C VAL A 38 2.08 20.49 1.41
N GLY A 39 1.76 19.21 1.44
CA GLY A 39 0.40 18.68 1.54
C GLY A 39 0.13 18.05 2.89
N PRO A 40 0.66 16.85 3.16
CA PRO A 40 0.24 16.07 4.32
C PRO A 40 0.69 16.61 5.68
N LEU A 41 1.77 17.41 5.69
CA LEU A 41 2.39 17.94 6.90
C LEU A 41 2.41 19.48 6.96
N THR A 42 1.43 20.13 6.33
CA THR A 42 1.31 21.59 6.33
C THR A 42 0.60 22.12 7.58
N SER A 43 1.00 23.31 8.02
CA SER A 43 0.39 23.98 9.18
C SER A 43 -0.95 24.65 8.85
N THR A 44 -1.34 24.71 7.58
CA THR A 44 -2.62 25.27 7.12
C THR A 44 -3.66 24.17 6.88
N PRO A 45 -4.97 24.47 6.84
CA PRO A 45 -5.97 23.49 6.42
C PRO A 45 -5.68 22.92 5.02
N ARG A 46 -5.99 21.65 4.82
CA ARG A 46 -5.75 20.94 3.56
C ARG A 46 -6.85 19.92 3.29
N THR A 47 -7.24 19.84 2.01
CA THR A 47 -7.87 18.67 1.40
C THR A 47 -6.94 18.24 0.29
N TYR A 48 -6.60 16.96 0.24
CA TYR A 48 -5.63 16.41 -0.70
C TYR A 48 -6.05 15.01 -1.11
N GLN A 49 -6.15 14.79 -2.40
CA GLN A 49 -6.48 13.51 -3.02
C GLN A 49 -5.24 12.94 -3.71
N LEU A 50 -4.95 11.68 -3.42
CA LEU A 50 -4.01 10.82 -4.12
C LEU A 50 -4.83 9.78 -4.88
N LEU A 51 -4.72 9.77 -6.21
CA LEU A 51 -5.32 8.77 -7.07
C LEU A 51 -4.23 7.79 -7.46
N ILE A 52 -4.49 6.50 -7.27
CA ILE A 52 -3.53 5.42 -7.44
C ILE A 52 -4.14 4.37 -8.36
N HIS A 53 -3.42 4.01 -9.43
CA HIS A 53 -3.83 2.97 -10.36
C HIS A 53 -3.70 1.59 -9.71
N ALA A 54 -4.52 0.62 -10.14
CA ALA A 54 -4.55 -0.72 -9.56
C ALA A 54 -3.20 -1.47 -9.64
N ASP A 55 -2.40 -1.20 -10.68
CA ASP A 55 -1.07 -1.81 -10.89
C ASP A 55 -0.10 -1.46 -9.75
N GLU A 56 -0.30 -0.33 -9.09
CA GLU A 56 0.50 0.11 -7.94
C GLU A 56 0.10 -0.59 -6.63
N LEU A 57 -0.91 -1.45 -6.65
CA LEU A 57 -1.60 -1.93 -5.44
C LEU A 57 -1.82 -3.45 -5.41
N THR A 58 -1.21 -4.18 -6.35
CA THR A 58 -1.48 -5.62 -6.53
C THR A 58 -1.25 -6.45 -5.28
N SER A 59 -0.20 -6.14 -4.50
CA SER A 59 0.11 -6.83 -3.23
C SER A 59 -0.88 -6.55 -2.10
N LEU A 60 -1.70 -5.50 -2.22
CA LEU A 60 -2.72 -5.17 -1.21
C LEU A 60 -4.05 -5.85 -1.48
N VAL A 61 -4.25 -6.52 -2.62
CA VAL A 61 -5.55 -7.13 -2.94
C VAL A 61 -5.90 -8.17 -1.87
N GLY A 62 -7.07 -8.03 -1.26
CA GLY A 62 -7.52 -8.82 -0.12
C GLY A 62 -7.03 -8.34 1.25
N ALA A 63 -6.04 -7.45 1.30
CA ALA A 63 -5.47 -6.93 2.53
C ALA A 63 -6.39 -5.94 3.23
N GLU A 64 -6.31 -5.90 4.56
CA GLU A 64 -6.85 -4.81 5.36
C GLU A 64 -5.82 -3.70 5.53
N ILE A 65 -6.00 -2.59 4.82
CA ILE A 65 -5.19 -1.39 5.00
C ILE A 65 -5.54 -0.78 6.36
N SER A 66 -4.55 -0.63 7.23
CA SER A 66 -4.71 -0.21 8.63
C SER A 66 -3.98 1.09 8.97
N GLY A 67 -3.17 1.63 8.07
CA GLY A 67 -2.49 2.90 8.27
C GLY A 67 -1.74 3.40 7.05
N ILE A 68 -1.23 4.62 7.16
CA ILE A 68 -0.33 5.21 6.17
C ILE A 68 0.85 5.89 6.85
N SER A 69 1.97 6.03 6.16
CA SER A 69 3.13 6.81 6.62
C SER A 69 3.62 7.74 5.51
N TRP A 70 4.23 8.84 5.93
CA TRP A 70 4.96 9.76 5.06
C TRP A 70 6.45 9.72 5.40
N ARG A 71 7.29 10.16 4.47
CA ARG A 71 8.69 10.52 4.75
C ARG A 71 8.97 11.96 4.35
N ILE A 72 9.91 12.59 5.05
CA ILE A 72 10.39 13.93 4.67
C ILE A 72 11.44 13.78 3.56
N PRO A 73 11.57 14.75 2.62
CA PRO A 73 12.46 14.61 1.47
C PRO A 73 13.94 14.61 1.89
N ALA A 74 14.83 13.98 1.11
CA ALA A 74 16.27 14.01 1.36
C ALA A 74 16.87 15.43 1.46
N SER A 75 16.18 16.44 0.90
CA SER A 75 16.55 17.86 1.03
C SER A 75 16.25 18.48 2.40
N ALA A 76 15.63 17.74 3.32
CA ALA A 76 15.44 18.18 4.70
C ALA A 76 16.78 18.34 5.44
N ILE A 77 16.88 19.37 6.28
CA ILE A 77 18.10 19.74 7.00
C ILE A 77 17.99 19.56 8.53
N ALA A 78 16.86 19.05 9.01
CA ALA A 78 16.58 18.83 10.42
C ALA A 78 15.44 17.82 10.57
N ASP A 79 15.42 17.11 11.71
CA ASP A 79 14.29 16.25 12.05
C ASP A 79 13.02 17.09 12.20
N PHE A 80 11.87 16.46 12.01
CA PHE A 80 10.57 17.11 12.09
C PHE A 80 9.59 16.31 12.96
N PRO A 81 8.71 16.97 13.72
CA PRO A 81 8.75 18.38 14.11
C PRO A 81 9.85 18.68 15.15
N VAL A 82 10.20 19.96 15.33
CA VAL A 82 11.22 20.38 16.33
C VAL A 82 10.72 20.19 17.77
N THR A 83 9.40 20.28 17.97
CA THR A 83 8.71 20.04 19.24
C THR A 83 7.48 19.19 18.98
N ASP A 84 6.94 18.53 20.00
CA ASP A 84 5.66 17.83 19.89
C ASP A 84 4.60 18.76 19.34
N GLY A 85 3.80 18.25 18.41
CA GLY A 85 2.74 19.00 17.79
C GLY A 85 1.55 18.14 17.42
N SER A 86 0.48 18.80 17.01
CA SER A 86 -0.77 18.13 16.71
C SER A 86 -1.60 18.84 15.64
N TYR A 87 -2.48 18.05 15.04
CA TYR A 87 -3.60 18.49 14.23
C TYR A 87 -4.88 18.36 15.07
N GLY A 88 -5.78 19.35 14.97
CA GLY A 88 -7.09 19.26 15.61
C GLY A 88 -7.95 18.17 14.99
N SER A 89 -7.92 18.05 13.66
CA SER A 89 -8.50 16.95 12.90
C SER A 89 -7.53 16.54 11.79
N TYR A 90 -7.35 15.24 11.62
CA TYR A 90 -6.56 14.62 10.55
C TYR A 90 -7.32 13.37 10.07
N ASP A 91 -8.23 13.61 9.14
CA ASP A 91 -9.18 12.62 8.66
C ASP A 91 -8.68 12.04 7.34
N ILE A 92 -8.90 10.73 7.17
CA ILE A 92 -8.50 10.00 5.97
C ILE A 92 -9.72 9.23 5.48
N TYR A 93 -9.99 9.37 4.19
CA TYR A 93 -11.04 8.66 3.48
C TYR A 93 -10.45 7.79 2.39
N LEU A 94 -10.96 6.58 2.26
CA LEU A 94 -10.65 5.66 1.17
C LEU A 94 -11.90 5.38 0.32
N SER A 95 -11.71 5.25 -0.98
CA SER A 95 -12.74 4.81 -1.93
C SER A 95 -12.09 4.21 -3.17
N GLY A 96 -12.90 3.63 -4.06
CA GLY A 96 -12.47 3.47 -5.45
C GLY A 96 -12.14 4.83 -6.06
N SER A 97 -11.30 4.84 -7.09
CA SER A 97 -10.92 6.04 -7.83
C SER A 97 -11.22 5.93 -9.32
N VAL A 98 -11.38 7.08 -9.96
CA VAL A 98 -11.20 7.17 -11.41
C VAL A 98 -9.75 6.84 -11.78
N ASP A 99 -9.49 6.57 -13.05
CA ASP A 99 -8.12 6.44 -13.56
C ASP A 99 -7.30 7.72 -13.26
N PRO A 100 -6.02 7.61 -12.85
CA PRO A 100 -5.18 8.79 -12.59
C PRO A 100 -5.06 9.77 -13.78
N SER A 101 -5.19 9.28 -15.01
CA SER A 101 -5.25 10.11 -16.23
C SER A 101 -6.54 10.93 -16.33
N MET A 102 -7.62 10.49 -15.68
CA MET A 102 -8.96 11.09 -15.68
C MET A 102 -9.22 12.01 -14.49
N ARG A 103 -8.21 12.30 -13.66
CA ARG A 103 -8.32 13.14 -12.47
C ARG A 103 -9.03 14.48 -12.77
N SER A 104 -10.10 14.73 -12.04
CA SER A 104 -10.82 16.00 -11.96
C SER A 104 -10.25 16.92 -10.86
N LEU A 105 -10.40 18.23 -11.05
CA LEU A 105 -10.15 19.22 -9.98
C LEU A 105 -11.38 19.45 -9.10
N THR A 106 -12.52 18.83 -9.43
CA THR A 106 -13.69 18.69 -8.57
C THR A 106 -13.56 17.37 -7.82
N PHE A 107 -13.37 17.42 -6.52
CA PHE A 107 -12.90 16.27 -5.74
C PHE A 107 -13.88 15.10 -5.72
N ILE A 108 -15.19 15.36 -5.73
CA ILE A 108 -16.19 14.29 -5.73
C ILE A 108 -16.18 13.50 -7.05
N ASP A 109 -15.75 14.09 -8.16
CA ASP A 109 -15.69 13.42 -9.46
C ASP A 109 -14.56 12.38 -9.52
N ASN A 110 -13.63 12.40 -8.55
CA ASN A 110 -12.55 11.40 -8.45
C ASN A 110 -12.94 10.17 -7.62
N VAL A 111 -14.09 10.22 -6.94
CA VAL A 111 -14.61 9.16 -6.05
C VAL A 111 -15.43 8.17 -6.87
N VAL A 112 -15.08 6.89 -6.78
CA VAL A 112 -15.85 5.78 -7.36
C VAL A 112 -16.39 4.90 -6.24
N GLY A 113 -17.70 4.70 -6.22
CA GLY A 113 -18.38 3.92 -5.20
C GLY A 113 -18.46 4.65 -3.84
N PRO A 114 -18.68 3.89 -2.74
CA PRO A 114 -18.74 4.46 -1.40
C PRO A 114 -17.37 5.02 -0.97
N GLN A 115 -17.39 6.17 -0.31
CA GLN A 115 -16.22 6.75 0.35
C GLN A 115 -16.30 6.53 1.86
N THR A 116 -15.31 5.85 2.41
CA THR A 116 -15.27 5.45 3.82
C THR A 116 -14.24 6.28 4.57
N MET A 117 -14.65 6.92 5.66
CA MET A 117 -13.74 7.58 6.58
C MET A 117 -13.06 6.54 7.46
N VAL A 118 -11.82 6.18 7.12
CA VAL A 118 -11.04 5.15 7.82
C VAL A 118 -10.30 5.71 9.03
N ARG A 119 -10.04 7.02 9.03
CA ARG A 119 -9.46 7.75 10.15
C ARG A 119 -10.22 9.04 10.42
N SER A 120 -10.42 9.36 11.68
CA SER A 120 -10.93 10.65 12.12
C SER A 120 -10.31 11.15 13.44
N GLY A 121 -10.38 12.45 13.66
CA GLY A 121 -10.02 13.09 14.93
C GLY A 121 -8.56 13.57 14.99
N PRO A 122 -8.06 13.92 16.19
CA PRO A 122 -6.76 14.55 16.33
C PRO A 122 -5.61 13.60 15.99
N LEU A 123 -4.52 14.16 15.47
CA LEU A 123 -3.26 13.45 15.25
C LEU A 123 -2.14 14.17 16.01
N ASN A 124 -1.46 13.44 16.89
CA ASN A 124 -0.25 13.93 17.56
C ASN A 124 0.98 13.41 16.82
N ILE A 125 1.97 14.28 16.64
CA ILE A 125 3.25 13.96 16.03
C ILE A 125 4.35 14.33 17.04
N PRO A 126 5.05 13.34 17.62
CA PRO A 126 6.16 13.60 18.54
C PRO A 126 7.32 14.32 17.87
N ALA A 127 8.07 15.11 18.64
CA ALA A 127 9.30 15.76 18.20
C ALA A 127 10.30 14.73 17.61
N GLY A 128 10.94 15.10 16.51
CA GLY A 128 11.99 14.30 15.87
C GLY A 128 11.53 12.99 15.23
N SER A 129 10.21 12.78 15.09
CA SER A 129 9.67 11.51 14.61
C SER A 129 9.84 11.28 13.10
N TYR A 130 10.05 12.34 12.32
CA TYR A 130 10.50 12.27 10.94
C TYR A 130 11.98 12.62 10.90
N THR A 131 12.84 11.62 10.66
CA THR A 131 14.28 11.79 10.73
C THR A 131 14.87 12.26 9.40
N PHE A 132 15.92 13.08 9.45
CA PHE A 132 16.68 13.51 8.27
C PHE A 132 18.08 12.88 8.22
N GLY A 133 18.71 12.95 7.05
CA GLY A 133 20.13 12.59 6.86
C GLY A 133 20.39 11.38 5.97
N ASN A 134 19.34 10.76 5.41
CA ASN A 134 19.45 9.64 4.47
C ASN A 134 18.82 9.99 3.11
N SER A 135 19.02 9.11 2.12
CA SER A 135 18.49 9.22 0.75
C SER A 135 18.03 7.84 0.30
N PRO A 136 16.72 7.52 0.37
CA PRO A 136 15.65 8.33 0.97
C PRO A 136 15.72 8.38 2.50
N ASN A 137 15.08 9.38 3.12
CA ASN A 137 14.86 9.38 4.56
C ASN A 137 13.87 8.29 4.98
N ALA A 138 13.97 7.83 6.22
CA ALA A 138 13.04 6.84 6.76
C ALA A 138 11.60 7.39 6.81
N PHE A 139 10.63 6.49 6.64
CA PHE A 139 9.24 6.82 6.92
C PHE A 139 9.07 7.17 8.40
N GLY A 140 8.30 8.22 8.66
CA GLY A 140 7.93 8.63 10.00
C GLY A 140 6.88 7.70 10.63
N PRO A 141 6.22 8.14 11.71
CA PRO A 141 5.23 7.32 12.40
C PRO A 141 4.08 6.92 11.50
N VAL A 142 3.58 5.70 11.74
CA VAL A 142 2.33 5.24 11.15
C VAL A 142 1.17 6.08 11.67
N ILE A 143 0.39 6.62 10.74
CA ILE A 143 -0.90 7.24 10.98
C ILE A 143 -1.95 6.13 10.90
N THR A 144 -2.26 5.52 12.04
CA THR A 144 -3.19 4.38 12.14
C THR A 144 -4.63 4.81 11.86
N PHE A 145 -5.37 3.94 11.18
CA PHE A 145 -6.79 4.09 10.93
C PHE A 145 -7.60 3.69 12.17
N ASN A 146 -8.75 4.35 12.37
CA ASN A 146 -9.70 3.93 13.39
C ASN A 146 -10.45 2.66 12.97
N THR A 147 -10.53 2.40 11.66
CA THR A 147 -11.16 1.22 11.09
C THR A 147 -10.32 0.75 9.91
N PRO A 148 -9.75 -0.48 9.97
CA PRO A 148 -9.08 -1.07 8.82
C PRO A 148 -10.02 -1.14 7.62
N TRP A 149 -9.46 -1.10 6.42
CA TRP A 149 -10.21 -1.06 5.18
C TRP A 149 -9.72 -2.14 4.22
N THR A 150 -10.59 -3.10 3.92
CA THR A 150 -10.29 -4.18 2.99
C THR A 150 -10.20 -3.64 1.57
N TYR A 151 -9.02 -3.74 0.96
CA TYR A 151 -8.83 -3.39 -0.43
C TYR A 151 -9.17 -4.58 -1.33
N THR A 152 -10.20 -4.41 -2.16
CA THR A 152 -10.73 -5.49 -3.02
C THR A 152 -10.21 -5.41 -4.46
N GLY A 153 -9.21 -4.57 -4.74
CA GLY A 153 -8.71 -4.28 -6.07
C GLY A 153 -9.33 -3.04 -6.73
N GLY A 154 -8.79 -2.67 -7.91
CA GLY A 154 -9.18 -1.47 -8.67
C GLY A 154 -8.48 -0.20 -8.19
N ASN A 155 -8.64 0.91 -8.91
CA ASN A 155 -7.94 2.15 -8.55
C ASN A 155 -8.36 2.65 -7.17
N LEU A 156 -7.42 3.15 -6.37
CA LEU A 156 -7.64 3.62 -5.00
C LEU A 156 -7.55 5.14 -4.94
N LEU A 157 -8.50 5.75 -4.23
CA LEU A 157 -8.43 7.16 -3.85
C LEU A 157 -8.11 7.23 -2.36
N VAL A 158 -7.01 7.90 -2.03
CA VAL A 158 -6.74 8.34 -0.65
C VAL A 158 -7.03 9.83 -0.56
N GLU A 159 -8.03 10.21 0.23
CA GLU A 159 -8.32 11.61 0.52
C GLU A 159 -7.95 11.93 1.96
N LEU A 160 -7.00 12.85 2.10
CA LEU A 160 -6.59 13.45 3.35
C LEU A 160 -7.33 14.78 3.57
N ARG A 161 -7.86 14.99 4.77
CA ARG A 161 -8.34 16.29 5.23
C ARG A 161 -7.78 16.63 6.60
N HIS A 162 -7.23 17.83 6.77
CA HIS A 162 -6.84 18.30 8.11
C HIS A 162 -7.09 19.80 8.31
N THR A 163 -7.26 20.18 9.57
CA THR A 163 -7.51 21.58 9.99
C THR A 163 -6.24 22.43 10.09
N GLY A 164 -5.08 21.83 9.81
CA GLY A 164 -3.77 22.42 10.01
C GLY A 164 -3.21 22.03 11.39
N SER A 165 -1.90 22.24 11.57
CA SER A 165 -1.21 21.93 12.81
C SER A 165 -0.73 23.17 13.54
N ASN A 166 -0.42 23.01 14.82
CA ASN A 166 0.36 23.99 15.59
C ASN A 166 1.88 23.96 15.30
N MET A 167 2.35 23.04 14.45
CA MET A 167 3.74 22.92 14.00
C MET A 167 4.05 23.87 12.84
N THR A 168 5.33 24.04 12.52
CA THR A 168 5.74 24.62 11.24
C THR A 168 5.40 23.67 10.08
N SER A 169 5.11 24.22 8.90
CA SER A 169 4.87 23.38 7.71
C SER A 169 6.11 22.58 7.32
N ARG A 170 5.89 21.34 6.87
CA ARG A 170 6.93 20.47 6.33
C ARG A 170 6.49 19.87 5.00
N SER A 171 7.37 19.90 4.02
CA SER A 171 7.18 19.11 2.79
C SER A 171 7.44 17.64 3.07
N VAL A 172 6.70 16.78 2.38
CA VAL A 172 7.01 15.35 2.26
C VAL A 172 7.71 15.08 0.93
N ASP A 173 8.36 13.93 0.84
CA ASP A 173 8.92 13.41 -0.42
C ASP A 173 7.79 13.13 -1.43
N ALA A 174 8.02 13.47 -2.70
CA ALA A 174 6.97 13.45 -3.70
C ALA A 174 7.50 13.29 -5.14
N VAL A 175 6.62 12.82 -6.02
CA VAL A 175 6.80 12.89 -7.47
C VAL A 175 6.11 14.14 -8.00
N THR A 176 6.84 14.95 -8.77
CA THR A 176 6.34 16.22 -9.28
C THR A 176 5.29 16.04 -10.37
N ALA A 177 4.27 16.88 -10.37
CA ALA A 177 3.23 16.83 -11.39
C ALA A 177 3.76 17.16 -12.80
N SER A 178 4.84 17.95 -12.89
CA SER A 178 5.43 18.40 -14.14
C SER A 178 6.33 17.36 -14.83
N SER A 179 6.70 16.25 -14.17
CA SER A 179 7.48 15.18 -14.82
C SER A 179 6.64 14.34 -15.78
N GLY A 180 5.31 14.42 -15.66
CA GLY A 180 4.37 13.84 -16.62
C GLY A 180 4.44 12.30 -16.71
N PRO A 181 3.95 11.72 -17.81
CA PRO A 181 3.78 10.27 -17.95
C PRO A 181 5.08 9.48 -17.83
N GLY A 182 6.23 10.06 -18.20
CA GLY A 182 7.52 9.38 -18.14
C GLY A 182 7.99 9.01 -16.74
N SER A 183 7.42 9.61 -15.70
CA SER A 183 7.65 9.23 -14.30
C SER A 183 6.46 8.48 -13.69
N GLY A 184 5.48 8.05 -14.49
CA GLY A 184 4.21 7.48 -14.03
C GLY A 184 3.13 8.49 -13.63
N TYR A 185 3.44 9.79 -13.59
CA TYR A 185 2.47 10.80 -13.15
C TYR A 185 1.40 11.05 -14.23
N GLY A 186 0.13 10.89 -13.86
CA GLY A 186 -1.01 10.91 -14.76
C GLY A 186 -1.22 9.61 -15.52
N VAL A 187 -0.49 8.54 -15.17
CA VAL A 187 -0.67 7.17 -15.67
C VAL A 187 -0.96 6.26 -14.48
N PHE A 188 0.05 6.02 -13.63
CA PHE A 188 -0.06 5.16 -12.46
C PHE A 188 -0.54 5.90 -11.21
N PHE A 189 -0.33 7.20 -11.14
CA PHE A 189 -0.73 7.98 -9.97
C PHE A 189 -0.89 9.46 -10.29
N SER A 190 -1.68 10.17 -9.49
CA SER A 190 -1.90 11.59 -9.69
C SER A 190 -2.42 12.28 -8.40
N GLY A 191 -2.20 13.58 -8.23
CA GLY A 191 -2.66 14.34 -7.05
C GLY A 191 -3.50 15.57 -7.35
N ALA A 192 -4.45 15.90 -6.46
CA ALA A 192 -5.18 17.17 -6.46
C ALA A 192 -5.36 17.70 -5.03
N TRP A 193 -5.28 19.02 -4.82
CA TRP A 193 -5.30 19.62 -3.49
C TRP A 193 -5.95 20.99 -3.42
N ALA A 194 -6.33 21.42 -2.22
CA ALA A 194 -6.78 22.77 -1.94
C ALA A 194 -6.47 23.21 -0.50
N SER A 195 -6.37 24.51 -0.26
CA SER A 195 -6.07 25.10 1.06
C SER A 195 -7.31 25.32 1.92
N SER A 196 -8.08 24.25 2.16
CA SER A 196 -9.24 24.24 3.05
C SER A 196 -9.44 22.81 3.56
N TYR A 197 -10.02 22.64 4.74
CA TYR A 197 -10.39 21.33 5.28
C TYR A 197 -11.63 20.73 4.58
N THR A 198 -12.51 21.58 4.03
CA THR A 198 -13.78 21.19 3.39
C THR A 198 -13.81 21.55 1.90
N ALA A 199 -12.66 21.61 1.24
CA ALA A 199 -12.64 21.96 -0.18
C ALA A 199 -13.39 20.91 -1.02
N VAL A 200 -14.10 21.41 -2.04
CA VAL A 200 -14.80 20.60 -3.05
C VAL A 200 -14.16 20.69 -4.42
N THR A 201 -13.31 21.71 -4.62
CA THR A 201 -12.51 21.92 -5.82
C THR A 201 -11.10 22.33 -5.44
N GLY A 202 -10.14 22.17 -6.35
CA GLY A 202 -8.75 22.48 -6.07
C GLY A 202 -7.86 22.68 -7.30
N SER A 203 -6.57 22.43 -7.11
CA SER A 203 -5.52 22.50 -8.12
C SER A 203 -4.80 21.17 -8.21
N GLN A 204 -4.08 20.96 -9.31
CA GLN A 204 -3.17 19.82 -9.42
C GLN A 204 -2.10 19.90 -8.31
N GLY A 205 -1.78 18.76 -7.70
CA GLY A 205 -0.75 18.64 -6.67
C GLY A 205 0.24 17.55 -7.02
N ASN A 206 1.50 17.71 -6.60
CA ASN A 206 2.49 16.62 -6.66
C ASN A 206 1.94 15.38 -5.92
N PHE A 207 2.39 14.19 -6.30
CA PHE A 207 1.99 12.95 -5.63
C PHE A 207 2.96 12.66 -4.50
N SER A 208 2.48 12.71 -3.26
CA SER A 208 3.30 12.42 -2.08
C SER A 208 3.56 10.92 -2.02
N ILE A 209 4.82 10.53 -1.86
CA ILE A 209 5.16 9.11 -1.73
C ILE A 209 4.59 8.62 -0.39
N ILE A 210 3.72 7.63 -0.48
CA ILE A 210 2.92 7.12 0.62
C ILE A 210 3.32 5.67 0.90
N ARG A 211 3.47 5.31 2.17
CA ARG A 211 3.56 3.90 2.56
C ARG A 211 2.25 3.48 3.19
N PHE A 212 1.58 2.47 2.63
CA PHE A 212 0.49 1.78 3.27
C PHE A 212 1.02 0.78 4.27
N GLN A 213 0.35 0.67 5.41
CA GLN A 213 0.46 -0.47 6.30
C GLN A 213 -0.84 -1.27 6.17
N ALA A 214 -0.73 -2.55 5.86
CA ALA A 214 -1.86 -3.46 5.73
C ALA A 214 -1.57 -4.79 6.43
N THR A 215 -2.60 -5.63 6.57
CA THR A 215 -2.47 -6.99 7.10
C THR A 215 -3.31 -7.93 6.26
N GLY A 216 -2.83 -9.14 6.00
CA GLY A 216 -3.61 -10.18 5.31
C GLY A 216 -3.80 -9.92 3.81
N GLY A 217 -2.82 -9.30 3.14
CA GLY A 217 -2.78 -9.29 1.68
C GLY A 217 -2.66 -10.69 1.11
N VAL A 218 -3.19 -10.91 -0.09
CA VAL A 218 -2.98 -12.18 -0.79
C VAL A 218 -1.52 -12.24 -1.23
N CYS A 219 -0.70 -12.97 -0.49
CA CYS A 219 0.60 -13.38 -0.96
C CYS A 219 0.38 -14.38 -2.08
N ARG A 220 0.48 -13.94 -3.34
CA ARG A 220 0.21 -14.81 -4.49
C ARG A 220 1.16 -16.01 -4.60
N ALA A 221 2.31 -15.93 -3.92
CA ALA A 221 3.24 -17.04 -3.81
C ALA A 221 2.89 -18.02 -2.67
N ASP A 222 2.02 -17.64 -1.72
CA ASP A 222 1.44 -18.56 -0.73
C ASP A 222 0.32 -19.35 -1.42
N LEU A 223 0.64 -20.58 -1.78
CA LEU A 223 -0.17 -21.47 -2.60
C LEU A 223 -0.58 -22.74 -1.84
N SER A 224 0.14 -23.13 -0.79
CA SER A 224 -0.03 -24.43 -0.15
C SER A 224 0.55 -24.50 1.26
N GLY A 225 -0.27 -24.91 2.23
CA GLY A 225 0.17 -25.22 3.60
C GLY A 225 0.76 -26.62 3.81
N SER A 226 0.95 -27.40 2.73
CA SER A 226 1.66 -28.68 2.80
C SER A 226 2.40 -29.00 1.51
N SER A 227 3.53 -29.70 1.65
CA SER A 227 4.29 -30.25 0.51
C SER A 227 3.86 -31.67 0.14
N ASP A 228 2.97 -32.32 0.90
CA ASP A 228 2.48 -33.68 0.61
C ASP A 228 1.16 -33.61 -0.17
N PRO A 229 1.11 -34.10 -1.43
CA PRO A 229 -0.12 -34.13 -2.24
C PRO A 229 -1.30 -34.90 -1.63
N ASN A 230 -1.07 -35.71 -0.59
CA ASN A 230 -2.11 -36.46 0.11
C ASN A 230 -2.64 -35.73 1.36
N ASP A 231 -2.04 -34.60 1.73
CA ASP A 231 -2.49 -33.77 2.84
C ASP A 231 -3.64 -32.86 2.39
N PRO A 232 -4.74 -32.73 3.16
CA PRO A 232 -5.81 -31.78 2.88
C PRO A 232 -5.38 -30.31 2.76
N ALA A 233 -4.21 -29.94 3.29
CA ALA A 233 -3.63 -28.60 3.14
C ALA A 233 -2.85 -28.40 1.82
N TYR A 234 -2.68 -29.44 1.01
CA TYR A 234 -2.01 -29.31 -0.29
C TYR A 234 -2.84 -28.48 -1.27
N GLY A 235 -2.23 -27.42 -1.80
CA GLY A 235 -2.89 -26.44 -2.66
C GLY A 235 -3.87 -25.51 -1.95
N VAL A 236 -3.75 -25.41 -0.62
CA VAL A 236 -4.52 -24.49 0.21
C VAL A 236 -3.55 -23.51 0.87
N PRO A 237 -3.56 -22.22 0.50
CA PRO A 237 -2.73 -21.19 1.13
C PRO A 237 -2.90 -21.17 2.65
N ASP A 238 -1.81 -20.99 3.41
CA ASP A 238 -1.82 -21.05 4.87
C ASP A 238 -1.32 -19.79 5.59
N GLY A 239 -0.93 -18.78 4.82
CA GLY A 239 -0.42 -17.50 5.30
C GLY A 239 1.09 -17.44 5.48
N ASN A 240 1.81 -18.55 5.27
CA ASN A 240 3.26 -18.59 5.27
C ASN A 240 3.76 -18.90 3.87
N LEU A 241 4.84 -18.23 3.46
CA LEU A 241 5.56 -18.59 2.24
C LEU A 241 6.77 -19.43 2.61
N ASP A 242 6.65 -20.74 2.41
CA ASP A 242 7.66 -21.71 2.79
C ASP A 242 7.82 -22.86 1.76
N SER A 243 8.63 -23.86 2.12
CA SER A 243 8.92 -24.98 1.21
C SER A 243 7.66 -25.68 0.65
N ALA A 244 6.54 -25.68 1.37
CA ALA A 244 5.28 -26.24 0.90
C ALA A 244 4.79 -25.51 -0.36
N ASP A 245 4.81 -24.19 -0.36
CA ASP A 245 4.47 -23.36 -1.51
C ASP A 245 5.43 -23.57 -2.67
N PHE A 246 6.74 -23.64 -2.39
CA PHE A 246 7.73 -23.83 -3.43
C PHE A 246 7.54 -25.16 -4.18
N PHE A 247 7.30 -26.25 -3.44
CA PHE A 247 7.07 -27.56 -4.07
C PHE A 247 5.73 -27.61 -4.80
N TYR A 248 4.68 -27.02 -4.22
CA TYR A 248 3.39 -26.93 -4.89
C TYR A 248 3.47 -26.07 -6.16
N PHE A 249 4.11 -24.90 -6.10
CA PHE A 249 4.37 -24.03 -7.25
C PHE A 249 5.09 -24.78 -8.36
N LEU A 250 6.18 -25.50 -8.05
CA LEU A 250 6.90 -26.30 -9.04
C LEU A 250 6.00 -27.34 -9.71
N ASP A 251 5.16 -28.03 -8.94
CA ASP A 251 4.22 -29.03 -9.46
C ASP A 251 3.21 -28.39 -10.42
N GLN A 252 2.63 -27.24 -10.04
CA GLN A 252 1.70 -26.48 -10.87
C GLN A 252 2.37 -25.89 -12.11
N PHE A 253 3.58 -25.34 -11.96
CA PHE A 253 4.34 -24.71 -13.02
C PHE A 253 4.77 -25.74 -14.08
N VAL A 254 5.37 -26.86 -13.66
CA VAL A 254 5.75 -27.95 -14.57
C VAL A 254 4.51 -28.62 -15.18
N GLY A 255 3.41 -28.67 -14.43
CA GLY A 255 2.10 -29.14 -14.90
C GLY A 255 1.42 -28.23 -15.93
N GLY A 256 1.95 -27.02 -16.15
CA GLY A 256 1.35 -26.03 -17.07
C GLY A 256 0.03 -25.46 -16.55
N ASN A 257 -0.18 -25.45 -15.23
CA ASN A 257 -1.40 -24.93 -14.62
C ASN A 257 -1.37 -23.40 -14.55
N VAL A 258 -1.74 -22.76 -15.66
CA VAL A 258 -1.82 -21.30 -15.77
C VAL A 258 -2.73 -20.69 -14.71
N THR A 259 -3.78 -21.38 -14.26
CA THR A 259 -4.70 -20.77 -13.26
C THR A 259 -4.09 -20.60 -11.87
N VAL A 260 -2.99 -21.28 -11.58
CA VAL A 260 -2.36 -21.28 -10.26
C VAL A 260 -0.94 -20.71 -10.30
N ALA A 261 -0.17 -21.05 -11.34
CA ALA A 261 1.24 -20.70 -11.43
C ALA A 261 1.52 -19.44 -12.27
N ASP A 262 0.51 -18.84 -12.92
CA ASP A 262 0.61 -17.52 -13.54
C ASP A 262 0.52 -16.44 -12.46
N LEU A 263 1.67 -15.90 -12.08
CA LEU A 263 1.84 -14.93 -11.00
C LEU A 263 2.25 -13.56 -11.53
N SER A 264 2.93 -13.50 -12.68
CA SER A 264 3.58 -12.29 -13.18
C SER A 264 3.84 -12.31 -14.68
N GLY A 265 3.45 -11.25 -15.39
CA GLY A 265 3.77 -11.03 -16.81
C GLY A 265 5.10 -10.34 -17.05
N SER A 266 5.85 -10.00 -16.00
CA SER A 266 7.21 -9.47 -16.11
C SER A 266 8.14 -10.02 -15.02
N SER A 267 9.42 -10.16 -15.35
CA SER A 267 10.49 -10.50 -14.40
C SER A 267 11.24 -9.29 -13.87
N ASP A 268 10.92 -8.07 -14.33
CA ASP A 268 11.52 -6.82 -13.83
C ASP A 268 10.61 -6.18 -12.78
N PRO A 269 11.05 -6.07 -11.51
CA PRO A 269 10.27 -5.41 -10.44
C PRO A 269 9.85 -3.97 -10.71
N ASN A 270 10.43 -3.31 -11.71
CA ASN A 270 10.08 -1.94 -12.11
C ASN A 270 9.09 -1.88 -13.28
N ASP A 271 8.69 -3.03 -13.83
CA ASP A 271 7.72 -3.11 -14.92
C ASP A 271 6.28 -3.25 -14.37
N PRO A 272 5.28 -2.58 -14.96
CA PRO A 272 3.89 -2.67 -14.53
C PRO A 272 3.28 -4.08 -14.57
N GLY A 273 3.85 -5.00 -15.36
CA GLY A 273 3.46 -6.41 -15.42
C GLY A 273 3.99 -7.25 -14.26
N TYR A 274 4.86 -6.71 -13.40
CA TYR A 274 5.45 -7.45 -12.29
C TYR A 274 4.42 -7.74 -11.19
N GLY A 275 4.22 -9.02 -10.87
CA GLY A 275 3.21 -9.48 -9.93
C GLY A 275 1.78 -9.39 -10.47
N VAL A 276 1.60 -9.30 -11.80
CA VAL A 276 0.30 -9.28 -12.48
C VAL A 276 0.22 -10.48 -13.43
N PRO A 277 -0.77 -11.39 -13.34
CA PRO A 277 -0.81 -12.57 -14.20
C PRO A 277 -1.20 -12.16 -15.62
N ASP A 278 -0.58 -12.74 -16.63
CA ASP A 278 -0.76 -12.33 -18.04
C ASP A 278 -1.43 -13.38 -18.93
N GLY A 279 -1.82 -14.50 -18.35
CA GLY A 279 -2.43 -15.65 -19.02
C GLY A 279 -1.42 -16.56 -19.70
N THR A 280 -0.12 -16.31 -19.53
CA THR A 280 0.97 -17.18 -19.97
C THR A 280 1.73 -17.72 -18.77
N LEU A 281 2.40 -18.84 -18.96
CA LEU A 281 3.24 -19.43 -17.93
C LEU A 281 4.67 -19.46 -18.45
N ASP A 282 5.52 -18.61 -17.92
CA ASP A 282 6.88 -18.43 -18.42
C ASP A 282 7.90 -18.11 -17.30
N ALA A 283 9.06 -17.58 -17.68
CA ALA A 283 10.12 -17.30 -16.72
C ALA A 283 9.76 -16.16 -15.75
N ALA A 284 8.88 -15.24 -16.13
CA ALA A 284 8.44 -14.13 -15.30
C ALA A 284 7.75 -14.62 -14.02
N ASP A 285 6.85 -15.59 -14.13
CA ASP A 285 6.17 -16.19 -12.98
C ASP A 285 7.15 -16.85 -12.01
N PHE A 286 8.12 -17.58 -12.56
CA PHE A 286 9.11 -18.30 -11.79
C PHE A 286 10.03 -17.33 -11.03
N PHE A 287 10.51 -16.27 -11.70
CA PHE A 287 11.35 -15.26 -11.05
C PHE A 287 10.58 -14.46 -10.01
N TYR A 288 9.34 -14.07 -10.31
CA TYR A 288 8.47 -13.42 -9.33
C TYR A 288 8.27 -14.30 -8.10
N PHE A 289 7.96 -15.59 -8.27
CA PHE A 289 7.83 -16.53 -7.14
C PHE A 289 9.10 -16.54 -6.30
N LEU A 290 10.28 -16.67 -6.92
CA LEU A 290 11.56 -16.72 -6.19
C LEU A 290 11.83 -15.41 -5.43
N ASP A 291 11.52 -14.27 -6.03
CA ASP A 291 11.70 -12.97 -5.37
C ASP A 291 10.80 -12.86 -4.15
N GLN A 292 9.54 -13.30 -4.23
CA GLN A 292 8.65 -13.40 -3.06
C GLN A 292 9.19 -14.41 -2.04
N PHE A 293 9.64 -15.58 -2.48
CA PHE A 293 10.12 -16.65 -1.61
C PHE A 293 11.33 -16.23 -0.76
N VAL A 294 12.22 -15.41 -1.33
CA VAL A 294 13.39 -14.87 -0.62
C VAL A 294 13.02 -13.68 0.27
N ALA A 295 12.12 -12.80 -0.20
CA ALA A 295 11.70 -11.62 0.55
C ALA A 295 10.74 -11.95 1.70
N GLY A 296 10.03 -13.08 1.62
CA GLY A 296 8.82 -13.36 2.38
C GLY A 296 7.59 -12.70 1.75
N CYS A 297 6.40 -13.12 2.15
CA CYS A 297 5.18 -12.41 1.78
C CYS A 297 5.26 -10.96 2.26
N PRO A 298 4.84 -9.98 1.44
CA PRO A 298 4.61 -8.64 1.94
C PRO A 298 3.58 -8.71 3.07
#